data_AF-A0A2V9UGB1-F1
#
_entry.id   AF-A0A2V9UGB1-F1
#
_cell.length_a   1.000
_cell.length_b   1.000
_cell.length_c   1.000
_cell.angle_alpha   90.00
_cell.angle_beta   90.00
_cell.angle_gamma   90.00
#
_symmetry.space_group_name_H-M   'P 1'
#
loop_
_entity.id
_entity.type
_entity.pdbx_description
1 polymer ?
#
loop_
_entity_poly.entity_id
_entity_poly.type
_entity_poly.pdbx_seq_one_letter_code
_entity_poly.pdbx_strand_id
1 'polypeptide(L)'
;MRESRARIVAVSPIVAGAAVSGPAGILMQSQGFPVSIAGVAEFYHDFLDLLVVDLKDRPVANELQKSGTRVHCAQTLMRTQDDRVALAKAVLSLALQPPETHAASERL
;
A
#
# COMPACT_ATOMS: atom_id res chain seq x y z
N MET A 1 9.21 4.38 -12.15
CA MET A 1 8.46 3.23 -11.60
C MET A 1 7.71 2.48 -12.69
N ARG A 2 6.90 3.15 -13.52
CA ARG A 2 6.07 2.55 -14.59
C ARG A 2 6.76 1.60 -15.57
N GLU A 3 8.05 1.79 -15.82
CA GLU A 3 8.84 0.96 -16.75
C GLU A 3 9.58 -0.18 -16.04
N SER A 4 9.48 -0.26 -14.70
CA SER A 4 10.11 -1.31 -13.90
C SER A 4 9.43 -2.65 -14.16
N ARG A 5 10.24 -3.71 -14.31
CA ARG A 5 9.75 -5.09 -14.30
C ARG A 5 9.70 -5.70 -12.90
N ALA A 6 10.28 -5.01 -11.90
CA ALA A 6 10.18 -5.42 -10.51
C ALA A 6 8.83 -5.01 -9.94
N ARG A 7 8.30 -5.83 -9.02
CA ARG A 7 7.06 -5.55 -8.28
C ARG A 7 7.17 -4.24 -7.50
N ILE A 8 6.17 -3.37 -7.64
CA ILE A 8 6.07 -2.09 -6.96
C ILE A 8 5.18 -2.23 -5.73
N VAL A 9 5.79 -2.13 -4.55
CA VAL A 9 5.12 -2.23 -3.26
C VAL A 9 5.16 -0.87 -2.58
N ALA A 10 4.00 -0.34 -2.18
CA ALA A 10 3.91 0.86 -1.36
C ALA A 10 3.63 0.50 0.10
N VAL A 11 4.13 1.30 1.03
CA VAL A 11 3.73 1.26 2.44
C VAL A 11 2.94 2.52 2.73
N SER A 12 1.69 2.38 3.18
CA SER A 12 0.82 3.51 3.49
C SER A 12 1.41 4.36 4.61
N PRO A 13 1.50 5.69 4.45
CA PRO A 13 1.80 6.61 5.55
C PRO A 13 0.58 6.89 6.44
N ILE A 14 -0.61 6.43 6.02
CA ILE A 14 -1.89 6.63 6.69
C ILE A 14 -2.23 5.39 7.51
N VAL A 15 -2.63 5.62 8.76
CA VAL A 15 -3.12 4.61 9.71
C VAL A 15 -4.39 5.14 10.38
N ALA A 16 -5.48 4.38 10.33
CA ALA A 16 -6.76 4.74 10.92
C ALA A 16 -7.26 6.15 10.53
N GLY A 17 -7.08 6.52 9.27
CA GLY A 17 -7.55 7.80 8.71
C GLY A 17 -6.65 9.01 8.97
N ALA A 18 -5.44 8.83 9.51
CA ALA A 18 -4.49 9.92 9.74
C ALA A 18 -3.07 9.53 9.35
N ALA A 19 -2.26 10.52 8.93
CA ALA A 19 -0.85 10.30 8.69
C ALA A 19 -0.12 9.98 10.01
N VAL A 20 0.75 8.96 10.01
CA VAL A 20 1.56 8.60 11.19
C VAL A 20 2.47 9.76 11.60
N SER A 21 3.05 10.44 10.60
CA SER A 21 3.88 11.61 10.80
C SER A 21 3.97 12.44 9.51
N GLY A 22 4.43 13.68 9.63
CA GLY A 22 4.71 14.55 8.49
C GLY A 22 3.48 15.03 7.73
N PRO A 23 3.68 15.67 6.56
CA PRO A 23 2.63 16.39 5.86
C PRO A 23 1.75 15.51 4.94
N ALA A 24 1.91 14.18 4.95
CA ALA A 24 1.26 13.29 3.97
C ALA A 24 -0.26 13.51 3.91
N GLY A 25 -0.94 13.61 5.06
CA GLY A 25 -2.39 13.87 5.10
C GLY A 25 -2.77 15.22 4.49
N ILE A 26 -1.99 16.27 4.75
CA ILE A 26 -2.21 17.62 4.19
C ILE A 26 -2.02 17.59 2.67
N LEU A 27 -0.96 16.93 2.20
CA LEU A 27 -0.67 16.82 0.77
C LEU A 27 -1.77 16.04 0.04
N MET A 28 -2.25 14.92 0.60
CA MET A 28 -3.37 14.16 0.03
C MET A 28 -4.62 15.04 -0.12
N GLN A 29 -5.01 15.74 0.95
CA GLN A 29 -6.15 16.66 0.90
C GLN A 29 -5.97 17.75 -0.14
N SER A 30 -4.78 18.35 -0.23
CA SER A 30 -4.49 19.41 -1.22
C SER A 30 -4.57 18.93 -2.67
N GLN A 31 -4.37 17.63 -2.89
CA GLN A 31 -4.46 16.98 -4.20
C GLN A 31 -5.86 16.37 -4.45
N GLY A 32 -6.82 16.55 -3.54
CA GLY A 32 -8.18 16.06 -3.70
C GLY A 32 -8.39 14.59 -3.31
N PHE A 33 -7.41 13.94 -2.69
CA PHE A 33 -7.52 12.54 -2.26
C PHE A 33 -7.99 12.44 -0.80
N PRO A 34 -8.81 11.44 -0.46
CA PRO A 34 -9.19 11.20 0.93
C PRO A 34 -7.95 10.75 1.74
N VAL A 35 -7.84 11.22 2.99
CA VAL A 35 -6.76 10.77 3.92
C VAL A 35 -7.08 9.38 4.44
N SER A 36 -6.88 8.37 3.60
CA SER A 36 -7.20 6.98 3.89
C SER A 36 -6.29 6.05 3.11
N ILE A 37 -6.25 4.76 3.49
CA ILE A 37 -5.53 3.75 2.71
C ILE A 37 -6.13 3.57 1.31
N ALA A 38 -7.42 3.86 1.12
CA ALA A 38 -8.06 3.86 -0.18
C ALA A 38 -7.58 5.02 -1.06
N GLY A 39 -7.44 6.23 -0.48
CA GLY A 39 -6.88 7.37 -1.20
C GLY A 39 -5.41 7.15 -1.57
N VAL A 40 -4.63 6.45 -0.73
CA VAL A 40 -3.25 6.05 -1.09
C VAL A 40 -3.25 5.07 -2.26
N ALA A 41 -4.14 4.07 -2.25
CA ALA A 41 -4.26 3.12 -3.36
C ALA A 41 -4.67 3.83 -4.66
N GLU A 42 -5.62 4.75 -4.58
CA GLU A 42 -6.09 5.56 -5.71
C GLU A 42 -4.97 6.44 -6.28
N PHE A 43 -4.20 7.10 -5.42
CA PHE A 43 -3.10 7.97 -5.86
C PHE A 43 -2.03 7.22 -6.66
N TYR A 44 -1.76 5.95 -6.32
CA TYR A 44 -0.74 5.13 -6.97
C TYR A 44 -1.31 4.04 -7.91
N HIS A 45 -2.62 4.06 -8.20
CA HIS A 45 -3.34 2.94 -8.86
C HIS A 45 -2.74 2.51 -10.20
N ASP A 46 -2.09 3.42 -10.90
CA ASP A 46 -1.63 3.23 -12.27
C ASP A 46 -0.28 2.50 -12.38
N PHE A 47 0.41 2.24 -11.26
CA PHE A 47 1.60 1.40 -11.24
C PHE A 47 1.78 0.57 -9.96
N LEU A 48 0.87 0.65 -8.98
CA LEU A 48 1.00 -0.07 -7.72
C LEU A 48 0.60 -1.54 -7.88
N ASP A 49 1.52 -2.46 -7.54
CA ASP A 49 1.21 -3.89 -7.53
C ASP A 49 0.66 -4.37 -6.18
N LEU A 50 1.10 -3.77 -5.07
CA LEU A 50 0.69 -4.16 -3.71
C LEU A 50 0.78 -2.98 -2.74
N LEU A 51 -0.28 -2.76 -1.97
CA LEU A 51 -0.28 -1.82 -0.85
C LEU A 51 -0.08 -2.54 0.48
N VAL A 52 0.90 -2.11 1.28
CA VAL A 52 1.08 -2.52 2.67
C VAL A 52 0.43 -1.47 3.58
N VAL A 53 -0.45 -1.92 4.47
CA VAL A 53 -1.20 -1.06 5.40
C VAL A 53 -1.07 -1.57 6.83
N ASP A 54 -1.44 -0.73 7.80
CA ASP A 54 -1.38 -1.12 9.20
C ASP A 54 -2.45 -2.16 9.56
N LEU A 55 -2.16 -2.98 10.58
CA LEU A 55 -3.12 -3.92 11.15
C LEU A 55 -4.41 -3.23 11.61
N LYS A 56 -4.36 -1.95 12.01
CA LYS A 56 -5.54 -1.17 12.41
C LYS A 56 -6.51 -0.92 11.25
N ASP A 57 -6.04 -0.94 10.01
CA ASP A 57 -6.87 -0.66 8.83
C ASP A 57 -7.48 -1.94 8.23
N ARG A 58 -7.34 -3.09 8.89
CA ARG A 58 -7.78 -4.39 8.37
C ARG A 58 -9.22 -4.43 7.86
N PRO A 59 -10.23 -3.81 8.53
CA PRO A 59 -11.58 -3.76 7.99
C PRO A 59 -11.65 -3.06 6.62
N VAL A 60 -10.98 -1.91 6.48
CA VAL A 60 -10.94 -1.15 5.22
C VAL A 60 -10.12 -1.88 4.16
N ALA A 61 -9.02 -2.54 4.56
CA ALA A 61 -8.19 -3.35 3.68
C ALA A 61 -8.98 -4.51 3.05
N ASN A 62 -9.84 -5.17 3.83
CA ASN A 62 -10.70 -6.24 3.32
C ASN A 62 -11.68 -5.74 2.25
N GLU A 63 -12.23 -4.52 2.40
CA GLU A 63 -13.09 -3.93 1.37
C GLU A 63 -12.31 -3.56 0.10
N LEU A 64 -11.10 -3.01 0.24
CA LEU A 64 -10.22 -2.73 -0.91
C LEU A 64 -9.80 -3.99 -1.67
N GLN A 65 -9.60 -5.11 -0.97
CA GLN A 65 -9.33 -6.40 -1.60
C GLN A 65 -10.52 -6.88 -2.43
N LYS A 66 -11.76 -6.68 -1.96
CA LYS A 66 -12.97 -7.02 -2.74
C LYS A 66 -13.10 -6.16 -4.00
N SER A 67 -12.60 -4.93 -3.98
CA SER A 67 -12.56 -4.05 -5.16
C SER A 67 -11.33 -4.27 -6.05
N GLY A 68 -10.56 -5.35 -5.84
CA GLY A 68 -9.45 -5.76 -6.70
C GLY A 68 -8.08 -5.16 -6.34
N THR A 69 -7.99 -4.33 -5.30
CA THR A 69 -6.68 -3.82 -4.83
C THR A 69 -5.96 -4.89 -4.03
N ARG A 70 -4.73 -5.22 -4.41
CA ARG A 70 -3.90 -6.11 -3.61
C ARG A 70 -3.39 -5.36 -2.38
N VAL A 71 -3.82 -5.81 -1.20
CA VAL A 71 -3.44 -5.20 0.09
C VAL A 71 -2.87 -6.25 1.03
N HIS A 72 -1.83 -5.91 1.78
CA HIS A 72 -1.29 -6.73 2.86
C HIS A 72 -1.26 -5.93 4.18
N CYS A 73 -1.82 -6.49 5.25
CA CYS A 73 -1.80 -5.86 6.57
C CYS A 73 -0.55 -6.29 7.35
N ALA A 74 0.24 -5.33 7.84
CA ALA A 74 1.42 -5.56 8.67
C ALA A 74 1.50 -4.55 9.82
N GLN A 75 2.40 -4.76 10.78
CA GLN A 75 2.72 -3.72 11.76
C GLN A 75 3.54 -2.63 11.06
N THR A 76 2.97 -1.43 10.87
CA THR A 76 3.65 -0.34 10.13
C THR A 76 4.17 0.77 11.03
N LEU A 77 3.79 0.77 12.31
CA LEU A 77 4.28 1.73 13.29
C LEU A 77 5.70 1.37 13.75
N MET A 78 6.68 2.09 13.21
CA MET A 78 8.11 1.86 13.43
C MET A 78 8.67 2.56 14.68
N ARG A 79 8.24 2.17 15.88
CA ARG A 79 8.65 2.83 17.14
C ARG A 79 10.09 2.49 17.52
N THR A 80 10.53 1.27 17.22
CA THR A 80 11.85 0.75 17.56
C THR A 80 12.66 0.39 16.31
N GLN A 81 13.94 0.08 16.50
CA GLN A 81 14.78 -0.43 15.41
C GLN A 81 14.29 -1.81 14.95
N ASP A 82 13.81 -2.63 15.87
CA ASP A 82 13.29 -3.96 15.55
C ASP A 82 12.01 -3.87 14.72
N ASP A 83 11.13 -2.90 15.00
CA ASP A 83 9.94 -2.65 14.17
C ASP A 83 10.33 -2.28 12.73
N ARG A 84 11.36 -1.44 12.56
CA ARG A 84 11.87 -1.04 11.23
C ARG A 84 12.40 -2.24 10.46
N VAL A 85 13.20 -3.07 11.11
CA VAL A 85 13.78 -4.27 10.49
C VAL A 85 12.69 -5.30 10.17
N ALA A 86 11.73 -5.51 11.07
CA ALA A 86 10.62 -6.43 10.87
C ALA A 86 9.75 -6.02 9.68
N LEU A 87 9.37 -4.74 9.59
CA LEU A 87 8.59 -4.21 8.47
C LEU A 87 9.39 -4.31 7.16
N ALA A 88 10.67 -3.93 7.15
CA ALA A 88 11.51 -4.02 5.97
C ALA A 88 11.62 -5.47 5.45
N LYS A 89 11.80 -6.45 6.35
CA LYS A 89 11.81 -7.87 5.99
C LYS A 89 10.47 -8.32 5.41
N ALA A 90 9.36 -7.95 6.04
CA ALA A 90 8.02 -8.30 5.55
C ALA A 90 7.78 -7.74 4.14
N VAL A 91 8.08 -6.46 3.92
CA VAL A 91 7.95 -5.80 2.62
C VAL A 91 8.86 -6.45 1.57
N LEU A 92 10.10 -6.76 1.93
CA LEU A 92 11.04 -7.42 1.02
C LEU A 92 10.56 -8.83 0.63
N SER A 93 10.04 -9.62 1.57
CA SER A 93 9.46 -10.93 1.28
C SER A 93 8.28 -10.82 0.31
N LEU A 94 7.42 -9.81 0.46
CA LEU A 94 6.30 -9.55 -0.46
C LEU A 94 6.77 -9.07 -1.84
N ALA A 95 7.84 -8.27 -1.90
CA ALA A 95 8.39 -7.76 -3.15
C ALA A 95 9.07 -8.86 -3.99
N LEU A 96 9.65 -9.87 -3.33
CA LEU A 96 10.33 -11.00 -3.98
C LEU A 96 9.38 -12.11 -4.44
N GLN A 97 8.11 -12.09 -4.04
CA GLN A 97 7.13 -13.01 -4.58
C GLN A 97 6.86 -12.69 -6.06
N PRO A 98 6.83 -13.70 -6.95
CA PRO A 98 6.58 -13.47 -8.36
C PRO A 98 5.22 -12.77 -8.55
N PRO A 99 5.10 -11.75 -9.43
CA PRO A 99 3.81 -11.16 -9.78
C PRO A 99 2.87 -12.28 -10.20
N GLU A 100 1.76 -12.46 -9.47
CA GLU A 100 0.76 -13.44 -9.89
C GLU A 100 0.23 -12.99 -11.24
N THR A 101 0.40 -13.84 -12.25
CA THR A 101 -0.01 -13.60 -13.63
C THR A 101 -1.47 -13.16 -13.64
N HIS A 102 -1.72 -11.88 -13.92
CA HIS A 102 -3.03 -11.48 -14.42
C HIS A 102 -3.16 -12.17 -15.78
N ALA A 103 -4.08 -13.13 -15.89
CA ALA A 103 -4.53 -13.59 -17.19
C ALA A 103 -4.84 -12.33 -18.01
N ALA A 104 -4.17 -12.22 -19.15
CA ALA A 104 -4.44 -11.19 -20.14
C ALA A 104 -5.92 -11.31 -20.54
N SER A 105 -6.78 -10.60 -19.82
CA SER A 105 -8.12 -10.28 -20.27
C SER A 105 -8.02 -8.92 -20.91
N GLU A 106 -8.43 -8.87 -22.18
CA GLU A 106 -8.66 -7.69 -23.01
C GLU A 106 -7.43 -7.10 -23.74
N ARG A 107 -7.05 -7.80 -24.82
CA ARG A 107 -7.06 -7.17 -26.14
C ARG A 107 -7.85 -8.08 -27.09
N LEU A 108 -9.14 -7.79 -27.21
CA LEU A 108 -9.92 -8.07 -28.43
C LEU A 108 -9.65 -6.94 -29.42
#